data_AF-A0A2H0JLR9-F1
#
_entry.id   AF-A0A2H0JLR9-F1
#
_cell.length_a   1.000
_cell.length_b   1.000
_cell.length_c   1.000
_cell.angle_alpha   90.00
_cell.angle_beta   90.00
_cell.angle_gamma   90.00
#
_symmetry.space_group_name_H-M   'P 1'
#
loop_
_entity.id
_entity.type
_entity.pdbx_description
1 polymer ?
#
loop_
_entity_poly.entity_id
_entity_poly.type
_entity_poly.pdbx_seq_one_letter_code
_entity_poly.pdbx_strand_id
1 'polypeptide(L)'
;MAEKTSRVRVARIPKKTVRTAFDPQSKVTKHQIAEIVAAYYTELRFQVPPPRKIWMSEDERMSIFSAVAMAMVVMYGSIYEGEIT
;
A
#
# COMPACT_ATOMS: atom_id res chain seq x y z
N MET A 1 -17.08 1.80 -23.39
CA MET A 1 -16.63 2.99 -22.65
C MET A 1 -15.24 3.34 -23.16
N ALA A 2 -15.07 4.47 -23.83
CA ALA A 2 -13.79 4.86 -24.42
C ALA A 2 -12.81 5.30 -23.32
N GLU A 3 -11.63 4.67 -23.27
CA GLU A 3 -10.61 4.94 -22.26
C GLU A 3 -9.83 6.21 -22.66
N LYS A 4 -9.95 7.25 -21.84
CA LYS A 4 -9.24 8.52 -22.02
C LYS A 4 -7.76 8.31 -21.68
N THR A 5 -6.93 8.04 -22.69
CA THR A 5 -5.50 7.76 -22.51
C THR A 5 -4.75 9.06 -22.21
N SER A 6 -4.44 9.28 -20.93
CA SER A 6 -3.50 10.32 -20.50
C SER A 6 -2.06 9.84 -20.74
N ARG A 7 -1.10 10.74 -21.01
CA ARG A 7 0.32 10.42 -21.29
C ARG A 7 1.11 9.91 -20.06
N VAL A 8 0.43 9.31 -19.09
CA VAL A 8 1.01 8.85 -17.82
C VAL A 8 1.39 7.39 -17.95
N ARG A 9 2.62 7.03 -17.55
CA ARG A 9 3.02 5.64 -17.45
C ARG A 9 2.26 4.97 -16.32
N VAL A 10 1.58 3.87 -16.62
CA VAL A 10 0.81 3.09 -15.66
C VAL A 10 1.48 1.73 -15.48
N ALA A 11 1.67 1.32 -14.24
CA ALA A 11 2.15 -0.02 -13.89
C ALA A 11 1.17 -0.67 -12.91
N ARG A 12 0.96 -1.98 -13.06
CA ARG A 12 0.13 -2.76 -12.15
C ARG A 12 1.02 -3.52 -11.18
N ILE A 13 0.83 -3.28 -9.88
CA ILE A 13 1.60 -3.93 -8.83
C ILE A 13 0.71 -4.93 -8.09
N PRO A 14 1.12 -6.20 -7.95
CA PRO A 14 0.40 -7.16 -7.14
C PRO A 14 0.35 -6.75 -5.67
N LYS A 15 -0.80 -6.91 -5.02
CA LYS A 15 -0.93 -6.66 -3.58
C LYS A 15 0.03 -7.51 -2.74
N LYS A 16 0.35 -8.73 -3.21
CA LYS A 16 1.32 -9.62 -2.56
C LYS A 16 2.72 -8.98 -2.53
N THR A 17 3.15 -8.37 -3.63
CA THR A 17 4.44 -7.66 -3.73
C THR A 17 4.55 -6.55 -2.69
N VAL A 18 3.48 -5.77 -2.51
CA VAL A 18 3.44 -4.74 -1.47
C VAL A 18 3.56 -5.38 -0.10
N ARG A 19 2.77 -6.42 0.20
CA ARG A 19 2.83 -7.09 1.52
C ARG A 19 4.19 -7.75 1.81
N THR A 20 4.81 -8.38 0.82
CA THR A 20 6.14 -9.00 0.96
C THR A 20 7.24 -7.99 1.29
N ALA A 21 7.09 -6.75 0.83
CA ALA A 21 8.04 -5.69 1.13
C ALA A 21 7.99 -5.24 2.60
N PHE A 22 6.83 -5.38 3.27
CA PHE A 22 6.68 -5.10 4.71
C PHE A 22 6.95 -6.32 5.59
N ASP A 23 6.69 -7.52 5.08
CA ASP A 23 6.99 -8.78 5.74
C ASP A 23 7.18 -9.88 4.69
N PRO A 24 8.37 -10.51 4.59
CA PRO A 24 8.64 -11.57 3.63
C PRO A 24 7.63 -12.73 3.67
N GLN A 25 7.03 -13.00 4.83
CA GLN A 25 6.02 -14.05 4.98
C GLN A 25 4.60 -13.60 4.59
N SER A 26 4.40 -12.32 4.24
CA SER A 26 3.11 -11.71 3.89
C SER A 26 2.01 -11.85 4.95
N LYS A 27 2.38 -12.12 6.20
CA LYS A 27 1.45 -12.29 7.33
C LYS A 27 0.98 -10.95 7.88
N VAL A 28 1.67 -9.85 7.57
CA VAL A 28 1.24 -8.49 7.94
C VAL A 28 -0.17 -8.18 7.44
N THR A 29 -0.99 -7.61 8.30
CA THR A 29 -2.32 -7.12 7.98
C THR A 29 -2.27 -5.71 7.40
N LYS A 30 -3.35 -5.28 6.73
CA LYS A 30 -3.44 -3.88 6.25
C LYS A 30 -3.33 -2.87 7.39
N HIS A 31 -3.89 -3.19 8.55
CA HIS A 31 -3.84 -2.33 9.73
C HIS A 31 -2.41 -2.20 10.27
N GLN A 32 -1.67 -3.31 10.38
CA GLN A 32 -0.24 -3.27 10.73
C GLN A 32 0.60 -2.47 9.72
N ILE A 33 0.32 -2.59 8.41
CA ILE A 33 0.98 -1.76 7.41
C ILE A 33 0.66 -0.28 7.63
N ALA A 34 -0.61 0.06 7.94
CA ALA A 34 -0.99 1.44 8.25
C ALA A 34 -0.26 1.99 9.49
N GLU A 35 -0.07 1.17 10.53
CA GLU A 35 0.72 1.53 11.72
C GLU A 35 2.19 1.77 11.38
N ILE A 36 2.81 0.91 10.56
CA ILE A 36 4.20 1.09 10.09
C ILE A 36 4.33 2.39 9.29
N VAL A 37 3.40 2.62 8.36
CA VAL A 37 3.37 3.85 7.54
C VAL A 37 3.20 5.10 8.42
N ALA A 38 2.32 5.05 9.42
CA ALA A 38 2.11 6.16 10.35
C ALA A 38 3.28 6.35 11.35
N ALA A 39 4.04 5.28 11.63
CA ALA A 39 5.26 5.39 12.40
C ALA A 39 6.33 6.17 11.61
N TYR A 40 6.40 5.93 10.30
CA TYR A 40 7.32 6.60 9.37
C TYR A 40 6.89 8.04 9.05
N TYR A 41 5.61 8.24 8.70
CA TYR A 41 5.00 9.54 8.40
C TYR A 41 4.13 9.99 9.58
N THR A 42 4.73 10.73 10.51
CA THR A 42 4.09 11.12 11.77
C THR A 42 2.79 11.91 11.59
N GLU A 43 2.67 12.66 10.52
CA GLU A 43 1.50 13.43 10.11
C GLU A 43 0.27 12.55 9.81
N LEU A 44 0.48 11.28 9.46
CA LEU A 44 -0.60 10.34 9.18
C LEU A 44 -1.12 9.61 10.43
N ARG A 45 -0.47 9.77 11.59
CA ARG A 45 -0.84 9.05 12.83
C ARG A 45 -2.30 9.25 13.23
N PHE A 46 -2.80 10.48 13.09
CA PHE A 46 -4.18 10.81 13.45
C PHE A 46 -5.21 10.25 12.47
N GLN A 47 -4.78 9.77 11.29
CA GLN A 47 -5.65 9.20 10.29
C GLN A 47 -5.74 7.68 10.35
N VAL A 48 -4.93 7.01 11.17
CA VAL A 48 -4.95 5.55 11.31
C VAL A 48 -6.32 5.14 11.86
N PRO A 49 -7.13 4.37 11.11
CA PRO A 49 -8.42 3.94 11.59
C PRO A 49 -8.25 2.89 12.70
N PRO A 50 -9.26 2.74 13.58
CA PRO A 50 -9.24 1.71 14.60
C PRO A 50 -9.23 0.30 13.99
N PRO A 51 -8.76 -0.73 14.73
CA PRO A 51 -8.82 -2.11 14.28
C PRO A 51 -10.25 -2.55 13.90
N ARG A 52 -10.38 -3.14 12.71
CA ARG A 52 -11.66 -3.58 12.14
C ARG A 52 -12.13 -4.90 12.78
N LYS A 53 -13.42 -4.99 13.10
CA LYS A 53 -14.08 -6.24 13.49
C LYS A 53 -14.53 -7.03 12.26
N ILE A 54 -14.74 -8.36 12.38
CA ILE A 54 -15.06 -9.22 11.22
C ILE A 54 -16.32 -8.76 10.47
N TRP A 55 -17.31 -8.24 11.19
CA TRP A 55 -18.58 -7.74 10.64
C TRP A 55 -18.55 -6.27 10.21
N MET A 56 -17.42 -5.57 10.38
CA MET A 56 -17.29 -4.16 10.06
C MET A 56 -16.66 -3.99 8.68
N SER A 57 -17.23 -3.12 7.86
CA SER A 57 -16.62 -2.73 6.58
C SER A 57 -15.28 -2.02 6.78
N GLU A 58 -14.44 -1.97 5.75
CA GLU A 58 -13.16 -1.24 5.81
C GLU A 58 -13.43 0.27 5.90
N ASP A 59 -12.68 0.95 6.76
CA ASP A 59 -12.72 2.40 6.87
C ASP A 59 -12.10 3.04 5.62
N GLU A 60 -12.73 4.08 5.08
CA GLU A 60 -12.31 4.77 3.86
C GLU A 60 -10.87 5.32 3.98
N ARG A 61 -10.44 5.73 5.18
CA ARG A 61 -9.09 6.23 5.45
C ARG A 61 -8.00 5.20 5.16
N MET A 62 -8.32 3.91 5.20
CA MET A 62 -7.39 2.83 4.88
C MET A 62 -6.86 2.89 3.43
N SER A 63 -7.63 3.54 2.53
CA SER A 63 -7.21 3.75 1.14
C SER A 63 -5.93 4.61 1.04
N ILE A 64 -5.80 5.61 1.91
CA ILE A 64 -4.62 6.49 1.99
C ILE A 64 -3.38 5.67 2.33
N PHE A 65 -3.46 4.86 3.39
CA PHE A 65 -2.35 4.01 3.82
C PHE A 65 -1.99 2.96 2.77
N SER A 66 -2.98 2.39 2.09
CA SER A 66 -2.74 1.43 1.00
C SER A 66 -2.00 2.07 -0.17
N ALA A 67 -2.34 3.31 -0.53
CA ALA A 67 -1.68 4.06 -1.59
C ALA A 67 -0.25 4.48 -1.20
N VAL A 68 -0.06 4.99 0.02
CA VAL A 68 1.27 5.38 0.53
C VAL A 68 2.18 4.15 0.63
N ALA A 69 1.69 3.03 1.17
CA ALA A 69 2.45 1.79 1.25
C ALA A 69 2.93 1.32 -0.15
N MET A 70 2.05 1.37 -1.14
CA MET A 70 2.41 1.06 -2.53
C MET A 70 3.46 2.04 -3.08
N ALA A 71 3.29 3.35 -2.84
CA ALA A 71 4.25 4.36 -3.27
C ALA A 71 5.63 4.16 -2.63
N MET A 72 5.69 3.83 -1.33
CA MET A 72 6.94 3.52 -0.63
C MET A 72 7.66 2.34 -1.27
N VAL A 73 6.95 1.27 -1.60
CA VAL A 73 7.53 0.09 -2.26
C VAL A 73 8.11 0.45 -3.62
N VAL A 74 7.42 1.30 -4.39
CA VAL A 74 7.89 1.74 -5.72
C VAL A 74 9.08 2.70 -5.62
N MET A 75 9.06 3.62 -4.66
CA MET A 75 10.06 4.70 -4.55
C MET A 75 11.34 4.24 -3.84
N TYR A 76 11.22 3.46 -2.77
CA TYR A 76 12.36 3.00 -1.96
C TYR A 76 12.83 1.61 -2.35
N GLY A 77 12.04 0.86 -3.11
CA GLY A 77 12.50 -0.33 -3.81
C GLY A 77 13.46 0.07 -4.93
N SER A 78 14.75 0.27 -4.61
CA SER A 78 15.86 0.46 -5.56
C SER A 78 15.95 -0.65 -6.62
N ILE A 79 15.27 -1.78 -6.42
CA ILE A 79 15.56 -3.05 -7.10
C ILE A 79 14.24 -3.73 -7.51
N TYR A 80 13.81 -3.43 -8.74
CA TYR A 80 13.21 -4.42 -9.63
C TYR A 80 14.25 -4.77 -10.72
N GLU A 81 15.47 -5.15 -10.33
CA GLU A 81 16.51 -5.57 -11.29
C GLU A 81 16.26 -6.96 -11.90
N GLY A 82 15.08 -7.56 -11.77
CA GLY A 82 14.91 -8.89 -12.32
C GLY A 82 13.49 -9.40 -12.33
N GLU A 83 12.64 -8.79 -13.16
CA GLU A 83 11.61 -9.49 -13.94
C GLU A 83 10.56 -8.47 -14.45
N ILE A 84 10.95 -7.74 -15.49
CA ILE A 84 9.99 -7.31 -16.52
C ILE A 84 10.65 -7.67 -17.85
N THR A 85 10.53 -8.95 -18.20
CA THR A 85 10.63 -9.43 -19.58
C THR A 85 9.26 -9.97 -19.96
#